data_AF-A0A1E7EKC3-F1
#
_entry.id   AF-A0A1E7EKC3-F1
#
_cell.length_a   1.000
_cell.length_b   1.000
_cell.length_c   1.000
_cell.angle_alpha   90.00
_cell.angle_beta   90.00
_cell.angle_gamma   90.00
#
_symmetry.space_group_name_H-M   'P 1'
#
loop_
_entity.id
_entity.type
_entity.pdbx_description
1 polymer ?
#
loop_
_entity_poly.entity_id
_entity_poly.type
_entity_poly.pdbx_seq_one_letter_code
_entity_poly.pdbx_strand_id
1 'polypeptide(L)'
;MLLKVGFSQEEINNNKHRHRVDRAKRRLSSSLHGSLPSLVNIASPGALSAITDTDTATATTPAATTKKKRKRKTRRTVSQLMSDHCEARKAKEKEEMSYFEAVEEYKSQRSLPKKQRRSAQTIVDAINQKNNTNVKESTVRHRVKQGIEDSAPCRGRKGVVKGELRDAILSGLRSYIALENANRSTMPNQQKLIKVLDKVVEQLGIKHPDKLFGRMKRDIANEIAVTTTNTTMEKRRLVWSTYNNINIWFEQMKKELIELGFARAVTTEDVNVVGELVFHPGQLDRILNIDESEVSTDGTSKLTGGRPVTEYCSRESSISGAEGSNKSGYWLI
;
A
#
# COMPACT_ATOMS: atom_id res chain seq x y z
N MET A 1 30.60 38.09 -4.16
CA MET A 1 31.58 36.98 -4.11
C MET A 1 31.27 35.80 -5.06
N LEU A 2 30.06 35.62 -5.62
CA LEU A 2 29.77 34.47 -6.50
C LEU A 2 30.12 34.67 -8.00
N LEU A 3 30.25 35.93 -8.47
CA LEU A 3 30.69 36.23 -9.83
C LEU A 3 32.16 35.85 -10.11
N LYS A 4 33.00 35.73 -9.07
CA LYS A 4 34.40 35.30 -9.22
C LYS A 4 34.57 33.79 -9.43
N VAL A 5 33.48 33.01 -9.40
CA VAL A 5 33.50 31.54 -9.54
C VAL A 5 32.76 31.07 -10.81
N GLY A 6 32.56 31.95 -11.79
CA GLY A 6 32.06 31.58 -13.12
C GLY A 6 30.55 31.40 -13.26
N PHE A 7 29.74 31.78 -12.27
CA PHE A 7 28.27 31.73 -12.39
C PHE A 7 27.71 32.97 -13.09
N SER A 8 26.76 32.76 -14.01
CA SER A 8 26.10 33.86 -14.73
C SER A 8 25.13 34.62 -13.82
N GLN A 9 24.85 35.88 -14.15
CA GLN A 9 23.95 36.73 -13.36
C GLN A 9 22.50 36.17 -13.32
N GLU A 10 22.10 35.43 -14.36
CA GLU A 10 20.80 34.76 -14.46
C GLU A 10 20.70 33.54 -13.53
N GLU A 11 21.79 32.79 -13.36
CA GLU A 11 21.85 31.66 -12.45
C GLU A 11 21.79 32.10 -10.98
N ILE A 12 22.39 33.24 -10.66
CA ILE A 12 22.37 33.86 -9.33
C ILE A 12 20.95 34.33 -8.95
N ASN A 13 20.19 34.82 -9.92
CA ASN A 13 18.82 35.32 -9.73
C ASN A 13 17.75 34.21 -9.76
N ASN A 14 18.12 32.97 -10.12
CA ASN A 14 17.19 31.86 -10.16
C ASN A 14 16.90 31.30 -8.75
N ASN A 15 15.77 31.71 -8.17
CA ASN A 15 15.30 31.28 -6.85
C ASN A 15 15.25 29.75 -6.67
N LYS A 16 14.99 29.00 -7.75
CA LYS A 16 14.95 27.53 -7.71
C LYS A 16 16.34 26.92 -7.52
N HIS A 17 17.37 27.51 -8.14
CA HIS A 17 18.77 27.09 -8.00
C HIS A 17 19.28 27.41 -6.59
N ARG A 18 19.00 28.63 -6.11
CA ARG A 18 19.36 29.09 -4.76
C ARG A 18 18.77 28.19 -3.66
N HIS A 19 17.50 27.82 -3.76
CA HIS A 19 16.88 26.85 -2.85
C HIS A 19 17.48 25.45 -2.91
N ARG A 20 18.05 25.05 -4.05
CA ARG A 20 18.70 23.74 -4.23
C ARG A 20 20.06 23.72 -3.55
N VAL A 21 20.83 24.79 -3.71
CA VAL A 21 22.12 25.02 -3.03
C VAL A 21 21.94 25.12 -1.51
N ASP A 22 20.95 25.87 -1.04
CA ASP A 22 20.66 25.99 0.40
C ASP A 22 20.18 24.67 1.03
N ARG A 23 19.60 23.78 0.23
CA ARG A 23 19.21 22.44 0.67
C ARG A 23 20.41 21.49 0.73
N ALA A 24 21.36 21.63 -0.19
CA ALA A 24 22.61 20.89 -0.19
C ALA A 24 23.52 21.33 0.98
N LYS A 25 23.67 22.63 1.21
CA LYS A 25 24.41 23.19 2.36
C LYS A 25 23.85 22.69 3.69
N ARG A 26 22.52 22.67 3.85
CA ARG A 26 21.86 22.13 5.06
C ARG A 26 22.07 20.63 5.27
N ARG A 27 22.24 19.84 4.21
CA ARG A 27 22.54 18.40 4.30
C ARG A 27 23.99 18.18 4.76
N LEU A 28 24.93 18.94 4.20
CA LEU A 28 26.34 18.89 4.58
C LEU A 28 26.55 19.40 6.02
N SER A 29 25.91 20.50 6.40
CA SER A 29 26.01 21.02 7.78
C SER A 29 25.38 20.07 8.81
N SER A 30 24.38 19.28 8.42
CA SER A 30 23.79 18.26 9.30
C SER A 30 24.65 16.99 9.44
N SER A 31 25.58 16.73 8.52
CA SER A 31 26.49 15.58 8.62
C SER A 31 27.76 15.88 9.42
N LEU A 32 28.11 17.15 9.64
CA LEU A 32 29.27 17.52 10.47
C LEU A 32 29.03 17.41 11.99
N HIS A 33 27.77 17.30 12.44
CA HIS A 33 27.43 17.29 13.87
C HIS A 33 26.79 15.97 14.36
N GLY A 34 26.75 14.94 13.52
CA GLY A 34 26.27 13.61 13.88
C GLY A 34 27.38 12.58 13.63
N SER A 35 27.70 11.78 14.64
CA SER A 35 28.60 10.64 14.56
C SER A 35 28.37 9.85 13.27
N LEU A 36 29.43 9.64 12.49
CA LEU A 36 29.43 8.71 11.38
C LEU A 36 28.99 7.32 11.89
N PRO A 37 28.10 6.59 11.20
CA PRO A 37 27.89 5.18 11.49
C PRO A 37 29.19 4.43 11.15
N SER A 38 29.69 3.61 12.07
CA SER A 38 30.89 2.82 11.83
C SER A 38 30.66 1.87 10.66
N LEU A 39 31.57 1.86 9.69
CA LEU A 39 31.66 0.85 8.66
C LEU A 39 31.78 -0.52 9.35
N VAL A 40 30.76 -1.36 9.17
CA VAL A 40 30.79 -2.77 9.59
C VAL A 40 31.82 -3.48 8.72
N ASN A 41 32.87 -3.97 9.36
CA ASN A 41 33.91 -4.77 8.73
C ASN A 41 33.33 -6.16 8.41
N ILE A 42 33.02 -6.41 7.14
CA ILE A 42 32.50 -7.70 6.66
C ILE A 42 33.69 -8.64 6.47
N ALA A 43 34.13 -9.25 7.57
CA ALA A 43 35.11 -10.32 7.54
C ALA A 43 34.83 -11.35 8.64
N SER A 44 33.66 -12.00 8.58
CA SER A 44 33.46 -13.35 9.14
C SER A 44 32.10 -13.93 8.76
N PRO A 45 32.02 -15.17 8.25
CA PRO A 45 30.77 -15.84 7.95
C PRO A 45 30.19 -16.45 9.24
N GLY A 46 29.15 -15.85 9.79
CA GLY A 46 28.47 -16.38 10.99
C GLY A 46 27.31 -15.56 11.55
N ALA A 47 27.12 -14.31 11.11
CA ALA A 47 26.11 -13.42 11.68
C ALA A 47 24.72 -13.50 11.00
N LEU A 48 24.23 -14.71 10.72
CA LEU A 48 22.86 -14.95 10.26
C LEU A 48 22.10 -15.78 11.29
N SER A 49 21.88 -15.24 12.48
CA SER A 49 20.81 -15.65 13.39
C SER A 49 20.70 -14.65 14.54
N ALA A 50 19.46 -14.42 15.01
CA ALA A 50 19.05 -13.57 16.13
C ALA A 50 18.75 -12.09 15.81
N ILE A 51 17.55 -11.86 15.28
CA ILE A 51 16.74 -10.68 15.67
C ILE A 51 15.37 -11.22 16.07
N THR A 52 15.23 -11.58 17.35
CA THR A 52 13.94 -11.68 18.03
C THR A 52 13.87 -10.51 19.01
N ASP A 53 12.97 -9.56 18.73
CA ASP A 53 12.63 -8.46 19.62
C ASP A 53 11.84 -9.01 20.82
N THR A 54 12.37 -8.84 22.03
CA THR A 54 11.60 -8.91 23.27
C THR A 54 11.90 -7.66 24.10
N ASP A 55 10.96 -6.70 24.05
CA ASP A 55 10.91 -5.55 24.95
C ASP A 55 10.34 -6.00 26.32
N THR A 56 11.15 -5.92 27.37
CA THR A 56 10.68 -5.91 28.78
C THR A 56 11.16 -4.64 29.46
N ALA A 57 10.22 -3.92 30.06
CA ALA A 57 10.40 -2.60 30.68
C ALA A 57 10.90 -2.64 32.14
N THR A 58 11.03 -1.42 32.72
CA THR A 58 11.24 -0.97 34.13
C THR A 58 12.72 -0.64 34.48
N ALA A 59 13.16 0.52 35.00
CA ALA A 59 12.57 1.54 35.90
C ALA A 59 13.29 2.94 35.84
N THR A 60 12.51 4.04 36.05
CA THR A 60 12.66 5.23 36.97
C THR A 60 14.05 5.89 37.16
N THR A 61 14.38 7.18 36.89
CA THR A 61 13.92 8.55 37.32
C THR A 61 14.92 9.61 36.72
N PRO A 62 14.86 10.97 36.91
CA PRO A 62 13.79 11.96 37.05
C PRO A 62 13.82 13.07 35.95
N ALA A 63 12.92 14.04 36.10
CA ALA A 63 12.48 15.04 35.13
C ALA A 63 13.54 16.05 34.62
N ALA A 64 13.64 16.14 33.30
CA ALA A 64 14.06 17.36 32.59
C ALA A 64 12.99 17.71 31.55
N THR A 65 12.42 18.91 31.67
CA THR A 65 11.42 19.48 30.76
C THR A 65 12.02 19.78 29.39
N THR A 66 12.28 18.73 28.62
CA THR A 66 12.67 18.87 27.22
C THR A 66 11.43 19.22 26.41
N LYS A 67 11.45 20.40 25.78
CA LYS A 67 10.46 20.83 24.79
C LYS A 67 10.26 19.68 23.79
N LYS A 68 9.07 19.05 23.77
CA LYS A 68 8.72 17.96 22.86
C LYS A 68 9.09 18.37 21.42
N LYS A 69 10.20 17.85 20.90
CA LYS A 69 10.54 17.98 19.47
C LYS A 69 9.32 17.50 18.70
N ARG A 70 8.69 18.37 17.89
CA ARG A 70 7.57 18.00 17.03
C ARG A 70 8.04 16.80 16.21
N LYS A 71 7.48 15.61 16.49
CA LYS A 71 7.76 14.41 15.70
C LYS A 71 7.51 14.78 14.24
N ARG A 72 8.54 14.66 13.40
CA ARG A 72 8.42 14.88 11.96
C ARG A 72 7.30 13.97 11.48
N LYS A 73 6.25 14.53 10.86
CA LYS A 73 5.18 13.73 10.26
C LYS A 73 5.81 12.87 9.18
N THR A 74 6.01 11.58 9.47
CA THR A 74 6.42 10.60 8.48
C THR A 74 5.31 10.52 7.45
N ARG A 75 5.67 10.61 6.16
CA ARG A 75 4.70 10.54 5.08
C ARG A 75 4.20 9.10 5.00
N ARG A 76 2.91 8.89 5.26
CA ARG A 76 2.29 7.56 5.17
C ARG A 76 2.38 7.04 3.73
N THR A 77 2.63 5.74 3.58
CA THR A 77 2.48 5.07 2.30
C THR A 77 0.99 4.93 1.95
N VAL A 78 0.67 4.66 0.68
CA VAL A 78 -0.73 4.51 0.27
C VAL A 78 -1.37 3.28 0.92
N SER A 79 -0.60 2.19 1.06
CA SER A 79 -1.02 0.98 1.79
C SER A 79 -1.32 1.27 3.27
N GLN A 80 -0.45 2.00 3.97
CA GLN A 80 -0.69 2.42 5.35
C GLN A 80 -1.97 3.27 5.48
N LEU A 81 -2.15 4.24 4.59
CA LEU A 81 -3.35 5.08 4.57
C LEU A 81 -4.62 4.24 4.30
N MET A 82 -4.52 3.17 3.52
CA MET A 82 -5.63 2.26 3.29
C MET A 82 -5.93 1.37 4.50
N SER A 83 -4.90 0.90 5.19
CA SER A 83 -5.05 0.18 6.48
C SER A 83 -5.77 1.06 7.50
N ASP A 84 -5.32 2.32 7.65
CA ASP A 84 -5.97 3.29 8.54
C ASP A 84 -7.46 3.49 8.19
N HIS A 85 -7.81 3.51 6.90
CA HIS A 85 -9.19 3.62 6.45
C HIS A 85 -10.01 2.36 6.76
N CYS A 86 -9.43 1.17 6.58
CA CYS A 86 -10.05 -0.10 6.93
C CYS A 86 -10.28 -0.19 8.46
N GLU A 87 -9.28 0.14 9.27
CA GLU A 87 -9.39 0.17 10.72
C GLU A 87 -10.43 1.18 11.20
N ALA A 88 -10.44 2.39 10.63
CA ALA A 88 -11.44 3.40 10.94
C ALA A 88 -12.86 2.96 10.57
N ARG A 89 -13.02 2.22 9.45
CA ARG A 89 -14.30 1.70 9.01
C ARG A 89 -14.79 0.58 9.94
N LYS A 90 -13.93 -0.38 10.30
CA LYS A 90 -14.24 -1.43 11.28
C LYS A 90 -14.58 -0.86 12.66
N ALA A 91 -13.84 0.15 13.12
CA ALA A 91 -14.12 0.82 14.39
C ALA A 91 -15.49 1.51 14.37
N LYS A 92 -15.85 2.14 13.23
CA LYS A 92 -17.16 2.75 13.04
C LYS A 92 -18.28 1.70 13.05
N GLU A 93 -18.12 0.59 12.33
CA GLU A 93 -19.11 -0.50 12.33
C GLU A 93 -19.30 -1.08 13.74
N LYS A 94 -18.23 -1.25 14.50
CA LYS A 94 -18.29 -1.68 15.90
C LYS A 94 -19.02 -0.67 16.79
N GLU A 95 -18.79 0.62 16.59
CA GLU A 95 -19.47 1.70 17.31
C GLU A 95 -20.97 1.75 16.95
N GLU A 96 -21.33 1.53 15.67
CA GLU A 96 -22.73 1.46 15.21
C GLU A 96 -23.46 0.25 15.81
N MET A 97 -22.83 -0.93 15.81
CA MET A 97 -23.39 -2.13 16.45
C MET A 97 -23.58 -1.93 17.96
N SER A 98 -22.59 -1.37 18.64
CA SER A 98 -22.68 -1.04 20.08
C SER A 98 -23.80 -0.04 20.37
N TYR A 99 -24.02 0.91 19.47
CA TYR A 99 -25.11 1.88 19.60
C TYR A 99 -26.48 1.20 19.50
N PHE A 100 -26.68 0.30 18.53
CA PHE A 100 -27.95 -0.41 18.38
C PHE A 100 -28.22 -1.36 19.56
N GLU A 101 -27.20 -2.08 20.04
CA GLU A 101 -27.27 -2.90 21.25
C GLU A 101 -27.71 -2.06 22.47
N ALA A 102 -27.13 -0.86 22.61
CA ALA A 102 -27.49 0.06 23.71
C ALA A 102 -28.91 0.62 23.60
N VAL A 103 -29.38 0.89 22.38
CA VAL A 103 -30.76 1.33 22.12
C VAL A 103 -31.74 0.23 22.49
N GLU A 104 -31.48 -1.00 22.06
CA GLU A 104 -32.35 -2.15 22.31
C GLU A 104 -32.43 -2.49 23.79
N GLU A 105 -31.29 -2.50 24.49
CA GLU A 105 -31.26 -2.73 25.94
C GLU A 105 -31.96 -1.58 26.69
N TYR A 106 -31.76 -0.33 26.29
CA TYR A 106 -32.44 0.80 26.91
C TYR A 106 -33.96 0.79 26.69
N LYS A 107 -34.43 0.37 25.51
CA LYS A 107 -35.86 0.16 25.23
C LYS A 107 -36.43 -0.93 26.13
N SER A 108 -35.73 -2.05 26.27
CA SER A 108 -36.10 -3.17 27.14
C SER A 108 -36.17 -2.76 28.61
N GLN A 109 -35.26 -1.90 29.06
CA GLN A 109 -35.27 -1.38 30.43
C GLN A 109 -36.41 -0.38 30.68
N ARG A 110 -36.95 0.26 29.63
CA ARG A 110 -38.05 1.22 29.76
C ARG A 110 -39.41 0.56 29.93
N SER A 111 -39.58 -0.70 29.51
CA SER A 111 -40.82 -1.47 29.74
C SER A 111 -40.93 -1.99 31.17
N LEU A 112 -39.80 -2.19 31.88
CA LEU A 112 -39.78 -2.66 33.26
C LEU A 112 -40.36 -1.63 34.26
N PRO A 113 -40.81 -2.05 35.46
CA PRO A 113 -41.20 -1.14 36.54
C PRO A 113 -40.05 -0.23 36.97
N LYS A 114 -40.32 1.03 37.32
CA LYS A 114 -39.30 2.06 37.64
C LYS A 114 -38.24 1.60 38.65
N LYS A 115 -38.62 0.77 39.64
CA LYS A 115 -37.73 0.28 40.71
C LYS A 115 -36.67 -0.72 40.23
N GLN A 116 -36.88 -1.38 39.09
CA GLN A 116 -35.97 -2.40 38.54
C GLN A 116 -35.17 -1.90 37.33
N ARG A 117 -35.35 -0.63 36.92
CA ARG A 117 -34.72 -0.09 35.71
C ARG A 117 -33.26 0.20 35.94
N ARG A 118 -32.40 -0.29 35.03
CA ARG A 118 -31.02 0.16 34.93
C ARG A 118 -30.96 1.56 34.32
N SER A 119 -30.01 2.36 34.77
CA SER A 119 -29.76 3.67 34.18
C SER A 119 -29.16 3.51 32.78
N ALA A 120 -29.47 4.43 31.87
CA ALA A 120 -28.88 4.43 30.52
C ALA A 120 -27.34 4.57 30.55
N GLN A 121 -26.79 5.22 31.57
CA GLN A 121 -25.35 5.34 31.77
C GLN A 121 -24.73 3.96 32.03
N THR A 122 -25.31 3.20 32.97
CA THR A 122 -24.84 1.86 33.32
C THR A 122 -24.89 0.90 32.13
N ILE A 123 -25.96 0.97 31.33
CA ILE A 123 -26.12 0.16 30.10
C ILE A 123 -25.01 0.49 29.10
N VAL A 124 -24.83 1.78 28.79
CA VAL A 124 -23.84 2.21 27.81
C VAL A 124 -22.41 1.93 28.27
N ASP A 125 -22.12 2.09 29.55
CA ASP A 125 -20.80 1.78 30.11
C ASP A 125 -20.49 0.28 30.03
N ALA A 126 -21.47 -0.59 30.33
CA ALA A 126 -21.31 -2.04 30.18
C ALA A 126 -21.05 -2.45 28.72
N ILE A 127 -21.77 -1.86 27.77
CA ILE A 127 -21.60 -2.14 26.34
C ILE A 127 -20.27 -1.59 25.82
N ASN A 128 -19.89 -0.38 26.23
CA ASN A 128 -18.59 0.22 25.87
C ASN A 128 -17.43 -0.63 26.40
N GLN A 129 -17.55 -1.19 27.61
CA GLN A 129 -16.56 -2.13 28.17
C GLN A 129 -16.51 -3.45 27.37
N LYS A 130 -17.67 -4.04 27.07
CA LYS A 130 -17.79 -5.28 26.29
C LYS A 130 -17.20 -5.14 24.88
N ASN A 131 -17.52 -4.05 24.19
CA ASN A 131 -17.19 -3.85 22.78
C ASN A 131 -15.95 -2.96 22.57
N ASN A 132 -15.33 -2.42 23.61
CA ASN A 132 -14.23 -1.45 23.51
C ASN A 132 -14.58 -0.28 22.56
N THR A 133 -15.73 0.35 22.80
CA THR A 133 -16.28 1.47 22.02
C THR A 133 -16.53 2.70 22.91
N ASN A 134 -16.92 3.82 22.29
CA ASN A 134 -17.16 5.09 22.99
C ASN A 134 -18.51 5.70 22.60
N VAL A 135 -19.58 4.92 22.82
CA VAL A 135 -20.96 5.39 22.64
C VAL A 135 -21.33 6.32 23.79
N LYS A 136 -22.03 7.41 23.48
CA LYS A 136 -22.49 8.38 24.49
C LYS A 136 -23.93 8.10 24.91
N GLU A 137 -24.14 7.99 26.21
CA GLU A 137 -25.45 7.77 26.85
C GLU A 137 -26.50 8.83 26.45
N SER A 138 -26.11 10.10 26.40
CA SER A 138 -26.99 11.21 26.06
C SER A 138 -27.53 11.09 24.64
N THR A 139 -26.73 10.54 23.74
CA THR A 139 -27.12 10.32 22.34
C THR A 139 -28.19 9.22 22.25
N VAL A 140 -28.01 8.12 22.99
CA VAL A 140 -28.98 7.01 23.06
C VAL A 140 -30.31 7.51 23.63
N ARG A 141 -30.28 8.16 24.81
CA ARG A 141 -31.49 8.71 25.45
C ARG A 141 -32.21 9.72 24.56
N HIS A 142 -31.47 10.63 23.95
CA HIS A 142 -32.05 11.67 23.11
C HIS A 142 -32.74 11.09 21.88
N ARG A 143 -32.08 10.15 21.18
CA ARG A 143 -32.65 9.52 19.97
C ARG A 143 -33.86 8.65 20.27
N VAL A 144 -33.81 7.85 21.33
CA VAL A 144 -34.96 7.05 21.79
C VAL A 144 -36.12 7.93 22.26
N LYS A 145 -35.85 9.12 22.82
CA LYS A 145 -36.91 10.07 23.17
C LYS A 145 -37.54 10.71 21.93
N GLN A 146 -36.76 10.91 20.87
CA GLN A 146 -37.21 11.51 19.61
C GLN A 146 -37.84 10.52 18.62
N GLY A 147 -37.72 9.20 18.84
CA GLY A 147 -38.21 8.21 17.89
C GLY A 147 -37.36 8.08 16.61
N ILE A 148 -36.07 8.46 16.66
CA ILE A 148 -35.15 8.44 15.50
C ILE A 148 -34.00 7.44 15.73
N GLU A 149 -34.28 6.39 16.48
CA GLU A 149 -33.30 5.38 16.88
C GLU A 149 -32.93 4.39 15.78
N ASP A 150 -33.75 4.25 14.73
CA ASP A 150 -33.55 3.29 13.63
C ASP A 150 -32.32 3.63 12.76
N SER A 151 -31.71 4.80 12.99
CA SER A 151 -30.47 5.20 12.36
C SER A 151 -29.38 5.42 13.41
N ALA A 152 -28.15 5.04 13.08
CA ALA A 152 -26.99 5.39 13.88
C ALA A 152 -26.67 6.90 13.79
N PRO A 153 -26.03 7.48 14.83
CA PRO A 153 -25.65 8.89 14.82
C PRO A 153 -24.61 9.21 13.75
N CYS A 154 -25.01 10.00 12.76
CA CYS A 154 -24.10 10.48 11.72
C CYS A 154 -23.21 11.63 12.25
N ARG A 155 -21.89 11.42 12.28
CA ARG A 155 -20.92 12.47 12.59
C ARG A 155 -20.54 13.26 11.32
N GLY A 156 -20.60 14.59 11.40
CA GLY A 156 -20.10 15.50 10.36
C GLY A 156 -21.12 15.89 9.28
N ARG A 157 -20.63 16.58 8.25
CA ARG A 157 -21.49 17.12 7.17
C ARG A 157 -22.07 15.98 6.32
N LYS A 158 -23.40 15.93 6.25
CA LYS A 158 -24.14 14.99 5.39
C LYS A 158 -23.65 15.07 3.94
N GLY A 159 -23.48 13.91 3.29
CA GLY A 159 -23.12 13.83 1.88
C GLY A 159 -24.23 14.35 0.97
N VAL A 160 -23.87 14.72 -0.27
CA VAL A 160 -24.83 15.13 -1.31
C VAL A 160 -25.66 13.92 -1.76
N VAL A 161 -25.00 12.80 -2.01
CA VAL A 161 -25.66 11.51 -2.33
C VAL A 161 -26.01 10.79 -1.02
N LYS A 162 -27.27 10.39 -0.87
CA LYS A 162 -27.80 9.71 0.32
C LYS A 162 -28.69 8.52 -0.06
N GLY A 163 -28.86 7.61 0.89
CA GLY A 163 -29.79 6.48 0.79
C GLY A 163 -29.40 5.50 -0.31
N GLU A 164 -30.43 4.90 -0.91
CA GLU A 164 -30.33 3.82 -1.90
C GLU A 164 -29.42 4.16 -3.09
N LEU A 165 -29.49 5.41 -3.59
CA LEU A 165 -28.63 5.84 -4.69
C LEU A 165 -27.15 5.75 -4.32
N ARG A 166 -26.79 6.10 -3.08
CA ARG A 166 -25.40 6.01 -2.62
C ARG A 166 -24.96 4.55 -2.56
N ASP A 167 -25.84 3.68 -2.07
CA ASP A 167 -25.53 2.26 -1.89
C ASP A 167 -25.46 1.54 -3.25
N ALA A 168 -26.29 1.94 -4.22
CA ALA A 168 -26.21 1.48 -5.60
C ALA A 168 -24.87 1.88 -6.26
N ILE A 169 -24.43 3.14 -6.11
CA ILE A 169 -23.15 3.58 -6.68
C ILE A 169 -21.97 2.89 -5.97
N LEU A 170 -22.05 2.69 -4.64
CA LEU A 170 -21.03 1.92 -3.90
C LEU A 170 -20.96 0.48 -4.41
N SER A 171 -22.10 -0.19 -4.56
CA SER A 171 -22.21 -1.54 -5.11
C SER A 171 -21.65 -1.63 -6.53
N GLY A 172 -22.04 -0.69 -7.40
CA GLY A 172 -21.53 -0.61 -8.77
C GLY A 172 -20.02 -0.35 -8.84
N LEU A 173 -19.47 0.47 -7.95
CA LEU A 173 -18.03 0.71 -7.88
C LEU A 173 -17.26 -0.55 -7.47
N ARG A 174 -17.79 -1.31 -6.51
CA ARG A 174 -17.22 -2.58 -6.05
C ARG A 174 -17.22 -3.63 -7.16
N SER A 175 -18.36 -3.80 -7.82
CA SER A 175 -18.50 -4.77 -8.92
C SER A 175 -17.63 -4.38 -10.12
N TYR A 176 -17.54 -3.09 -10.46
CA TYR A 176 -16.65 -2.60 -11.52
C TYR A 176 -15.17 -2.93 -11.21
N ILE A 177 -14.71 -2.67 -9.98
CA ILE A 177 -13.35 -3.03 -9.57
C ILE A 177 -13.14 -4.55 -9.68
N ALA A 178 -14.09 -5.36 -9.20
CA ALA A 178 -13.99 -6.82 -9.27
C ALA A 178 -13.94 -7.34 -10.71
N LEU A 179 -14.77 -6.82 -11.62
CA LEU A 179 -14.81 -7.20 -13.03
C LEU A 179 -13.52 -6.82 -13.77
N GLU A 180 -13.00 -5.61 -13.55
CA GLU A 180 -11.73 -5.18 -14.15
C GLU A 180 -10.56 -6.05 -13.67
N ASN A 181 -10.54 -6.42 -12.38
CA ASN A 181 -9.55 -7.34 -11.85
C ASN A 181 -9.70 -8.76 -12.44
N ALA A 182 -10.93 -9.24 -12.63
CA ALA A 182 -11.20 -10.54 -13.21
C ALA A 182 -10.82 -10.63 -14.69
N ASN A 183 -11.03 -9.55 -15.45
CA ASN A 183 -10.70 -9.46 -16.88
C ASN A 183 -9.19 -9.39 -17.16
N ARG A 184 -8.31 -9.42 -16.14
CA ARG A 184 -6.83 -9.47 -16.20
C ARG A 184 -6.15 -8.44 -17.11
N SER A 185 -6.87 -7.45 -17.64
CA SER A 185 -6.32 -6.46 -18.57
C SER A 185 -5.38 -5.49 -17.84
N THR A 186 -5.89 -4.80 -16.81
CA THR A 186 -5.11 -3.91 -15.93
C THR A 186 -5.93 -3.63 -14.67
N MET A 187 -5.30 -3.56 -13.49
CA MET A 187 -6.02 -3.13 -12.29
C MET A 187 -6.36 -1.63 -12.41
N PRO A 188 -7.59 -1.20 -12.03
CA PRO A 188 -7.99 0.18 -12.23
C PRO A 188 -7.22 1.12 -11.29
N ASN A 189 -6.67 2.19 -11.85
CA ASN A 189 -6.05 3.26 -11.07
C ASN A 189 -7.10 4.27 -10.55
N GLN A 190 -6.70 5.14 -9.62
CA GLN A 190 -7.60 6.14 -9.04
C GLN A 190 -8.22 7.06 -10.09
N GLN A 191 -7.46 7.47 -11.10
CA GLN A 191 -7.93 8.41 -12.12
C GLN A 191 -8.98 7.76 -13.03
N LYS A 192 -8.81 6.49 -13.38
CA LYS A 192 -9.77 5.68 -14.15
C LYS A 192 -11.08 5.56 -13.37
N LEU A 193 -11.02 5.24 -12.08
CA LEU A 193 -12.20 5.15 -11.22
C LEU A 193 -12.92 6.49 -11.08
N ILE A 194 -12.19 7.61 -10.93
CA ILE A 194 -12.80 8.95 -10.88
C ILE A 194 -13.48 9.28 -12.20
N LYS A 195 -12.85 8.99 -13.35
CA LYS A 195 -13.44 9.24 -14.68
C LYS A 195 -14.72 8.41 -14.91
N VAL A 196 -14.73 7.15 -14.47
CA VAL A 196 -15.93 6.30 -14.55
C VAL A 196 -17.03 6.85 -13.64
N LEU A 197 -16.68 7.25 -12.42
CA LEU A 197 -17.63 7.87 -11.49
C LEU A 197 -18.19 9.18 -12.02
N ASP A 198 -17.36 10.02 -12.66
CA ASP A 198 -17.75 11.30 -13.23
C ASP A 198 -18.88 11.13 -14.25
N LYS A 199 -18.76 10.14 -15.15
CA LYS A 199 -19.83 9.81 -16.12
C LYS A 199 -21.16 9.44 -15.48
N VAL A 200 -21.12 8.73 -14.34
CA VAL A 200 -22.34 8.33 -13.61
C VAL A 200 -22.95 9.51 -12.86
N VAL A 201 -22.10 10.41 -12.38
CA VAL A 201 -22.46 11.45 -11.42
C VAL A 201 -22.73 12.81 -12.09
N GLU A 202 -22.31 13.00 -13.34
CA GLU A 202 -22.61 14.16 -14.17
C GLU A 202 -24.13 14.41 -14.25
N GLN A 203 -24.91 13.34 -14.41
CA GLN A 203 -26.38 13.38 -14.41
C GLN A 203 -27.00 13.86 -13.08
N LEU A 204 -26.23 13.78 -11.98
CA LEU A 204 -26.64 14.20 -10.64
C LEU A 204 -26.16 15.63 -10.29
N GLY A 205 -25.47 16.32 -11.20
CA GLY A 205 -25.01 17.70 -11.02
C GLY A 205 -23.90 17.87 -9.97
N ILE A 206 -23.15 16.82 -9.63
CA ILE A 206 -22.10 16.89 -8.60
C ILE A 206 -20.78 17.36 -9.23
N LYS A 207 -20.34 18.56 -8.85
CA LYS A 207 -19.15 19.22 -9.43
C LYS A 207 -17.78 18.63 -9.05
N HIS A 208 -17.74 17.75 -8.03
CA HIS A 208 -16.48 17.27 -7.43
C HIS A 208 -16.49 15.74 -7.29
N PRO A 209 -16.34 14.99 -8.40
CA PRO A 209 -16.30 13.52 -8.39
C PRO A 209 -15.08 12.99 -7.61
N ASP A 210 -13.98 13.74 -7.57
CA ASP A 210 -12.76 13.44 -6.81
C ASP A 210 -13.03 13.36 -5.29
N LYS A 211 -13.74 14.34 -4.74
CA LYS A 211 -14.10 14.39 -3.31
C LYS A 211 -15.14 13.34 -2.96
N LEU A 212 -16.06 13.06 -3.89
CA LEU A 212 -17.04 11.99 -3.74
C LEU A 212 -16.33 10.64 -3.71
N PHE A 213 -15.46 10.35 -4.67
CA PHE A 213 -14.64 9.14 -4.70
C PHE A 213 -13.81 8.99 -3.43
N GLY A 214 -13.18 10.06 -2.93
CA GLY A 214 -12.42 10.02 -1.66
C GLY A 214 -13.28 9.73 -0.42
N ARG A 215 -14.59 10.01 -0.44
CA ARG A 215 -15.53 9.56 0.59
C ARG A 215 -15.89 8.09 0.39
N MET A 216 -16.31 7.72 -0.82
CA MET A 216 -16.70 6.36 -1.16
C MET A 216 -15.57 5.36 -0.90
N LYS A 217 -14.33 5.70 -1.26
CA LYS A 217 -13.12 4.92 -0.95
C LYS A 217 -12.98 4.58 0.53
N ARG A 218 -13.33 5.49 1.44
CA ARG A 218 -13.31 5.23 2.89
C ARG A 218 -14.45 4.31 3.33
N ASP A 219 -15.58 4.39 2.64
CA ASP A 219 -16.75 3.56 2.94
C ASP A 219 -16.55 2.11 2.49
N ILE A 220 -15.90 1.90 1.34
CA ILE A 220 -15.57 0.57 0.81
C ILE A 220 -14.19 0.06 1.27
N ALA A 221 -13.48 0.77 2.14
CA ALA A 221 -12.09 0.47 2.50
C ALA A 221 -11.87 -0.94 3.08
N ASN A 222 -12.90 -1.56 3.64
CA ASN A 222 -12.85 -2.93 4.14
C ASN A 222 -12.81 -3.97 3.01
N GLU A 223 -13.37 -3.65 1.85
CA GLU A 223 -13.62 -4.57 0.74
C GLU A 223 -12.62 -4.41 -0.40
N ILE A 224 -11.90 -3.29 -0.46
CA ILE A 224 -10.87 -3.05 -1.47
C ILE A 224 -9.47 -3.05 -0.87
N ALA A 225 -8.53 -3.66 -1.58
CA ALA A 225 -7.10 -3.58 -1.29
C ALA A 225 -6.43 -2.60 -2.26
N VAL A 226 -5.28 -2.06 -1.84
CA VAL A 226 -4.48 -1.16 -2.67
C VAL A 226 -3.12 -1.79 -2.89
N THR A 227 -2.78 -1.95 -4.16
CA THR A 227 -1.47 -2.43 -4.61
C THR A 227 -0.73 -1.31 -5.32
N THR A 228 0.59 -1.44 -5.36
CA THR A 228 1.44 -0.64 -6.24
C THR A 228 2.04 -1.60 -7.26
N THR A 229 2.05 -1.22 -8.54
CA THR A 229 2.58 -2.03 -9.66
C THR A 229 3.95 -2.65 -9.35
N ASN A 230 4.82 -1.86 -8.72
CA ASN A 230 6.16 -2.24 -8.31
C ASN A 230 6.15 -3.45 -7.34
N THR A 231 5.16 -3.59 -6.47
CA THR A 231 5.10 -4.68 -5.49
C THR A 231 4.88 -6.04 -6.14
N THR A 232 4.12 -6.13 -7.23
CA THR A 232 3.89 -7.40 -7.92
C THR A 232 5.11 -7.81 -8.73
N MET A 233 5.76 -6.85 -9.42
CA MET A 233 7.02 -7.10 -10.14
C MET A 233 8.15 -7.48 -9.20
N GLU A 234 8.33 -6.76 -8.09
CA GLU A 234 9.35 -7.10 -7.09
C GLU A 234 9.06 -8.45 -6.42
N LYS A 235 7.79 -8.78 -6.14
CA LYS A 235 7.44 -10.12 -5.66
C LYS A 235 7.80 -11.20 -6.67
N ARG A 236 7.53 -10.98 -7.97
CA ARG A 236 7.94 -11.92 -9.03
C ARG A 236 9.46 -12.02 -9.10
N ARG A 237 10.17 -10.89 -9.09
CA ARG A 237 11.63 -10.85 -9.09
C ARG A 237 12.19 -11.65 -7.91
N LEU A 238 11.64 -11.45 -6.70
CA LEU A 238 12.03 -12.18 -5.50
C LEU A 238 11.78 -13.69 -5.59
N VAL A 239 10.66 -14.11 -6.19
CA VAL A 239 10.38 -15.54 -6.44
C VAL A 239 11.37 -16.11 -7.46
N TRP A 240 11.62 -15.40 -8.56
CA TRP A 240 12.51 -15.85 -9.63
C TRP A 240 14.00 -15.78 -9.25
N SER A 241 14.38 -14.90 -8.34
CA SER A 241 15.75 -14.76 -7.84
C SER A 241 16.06 -15.66 -6.66
N THR A 242 15.23 -16.65 -6.36
CA THR A 242 15.57 -17.68 -5.37
C THR A 242 16.66 -18.59 -5.92
N TYR A 243 17.55 -19.05 -5.05
CA TYR A 243 18.68 -19.92 -5.44
C TYR A 243 18.20 -21.13 -6.26
N ASN A 244 17.14 -21.81 -5.82
CA ASN A 244 16.59 -22.97 -6.53
C ASN A 244 16.09 -22.62 -7.93
N ASN A 245 15.36 -21.52 -8.09
CA ASN A 245 14.80 -21.14 -9.39
C ASN A 245 15.88 -20.69 -10.37
N ILE A 246 16.87 -19.94 -9.87
CA ILE A 246 18.06 -19.58 -10.65
C ILE A 246 18.80 -20.84 -11.10
N ASN A 247 19.02 -21.79 -10.18
CA ASN A 247 19.75 -23.02 -10.49
C ASN A 247 19.01 -23.90 -11.49
N ILE A 248 17.69 -24.08 -11.33
CA ILE A 248 16.85 -24.81 -12.29
C ILE A 248 16.94 -24.16 -13.68
N TRP A 249 16.91 -22.83 -13.74
CA TRP A 249 17.03 -22.11 -15.01
C TRP A 249 18.40 -22.33 -15.66
N PHE A 250 19.50 -22.24 -14.90
CA PHE A 250 20.84 -22.51 -15.43
C PHE A 250 21.02 -23.96 -15.88
N GLU A 251 20.54 -24.94 -15.11
CA GLU A 251 20.60 -26.36 -15.46
C GLU A 251 19.77 -26.68 -16.71
N GLN A 252 18.59 -26.09 -16.83
CA GLN A 252 17.73 -26.28 -18.00
C GLN A 252 18.34 -25.62 -19.24
N MET A 253 18.83 -24.38 -19.12
CA MET A 253 19.54 -23.69 -20.20
C MET A 253 20.78 -24.47 -20.63
N LYS A 254 21.53 -25.06 -19.69
CA LYS A 254 22.69 -25.91 -19.99
C LYS A 254 22.30 -27.12 -20.82
N LYS A 255 21.21 -27.82 -20.47
CA LYS A 255 20.71 -28.95 -21.25
C LYS A 255 20.29 -28.54 -22.66
N GLU A 256 19.53 -27.46 -22.77
CA GLU A 256 19.05 -26.95 -24.06
C GLU A 256 20.20 -26.50 -24.97
N LEU A 257 21.22 -25.83 -24.43
CA LEU A 257 22.40 -25.42 -25.20
C LEU A 257 23.19 -26.61 -25.74
N ILE A 258 23.22 -27.73 -25.00
CA ILE A 258 23.85 -28.98 -25.47
C ILE A 258 22.96 -29.67 -26.52
N GLU A 259 21.67 -29.79 -26.25
CA GLU A 259 20.71 -30.46 -27.14
C GLU A 259 20.58 -29.76 -28.50
N LEU A 260 20.57 -28.43 -28.51
CA LEU A 260 20.53 -27.61 -29.72
C LEU A 260 21.89 -27.53 -30.43
N GLY A 261 22.96 -28.10 -29.85
CA GLY A 261 24.30 -28.14 -30.45
C GLY A 261 25.06 -26.81 -30.39
N PHE A 262 24.65 -25.87 -29.55
CA PHE A 262 25.35 -24.60 -29.34
C PHE A 262 26.60 -24.76 -28.47
N ALA A 263 26.56 -25.71 -27.53
CA ALA A 263 27.65 -26.00 -26.62
C ALA A 263 27.83 -27.51 -26.40
N ARG A 264 28.96 -27.90 -25.83
CA ARG A 264 29.21 -29.24 -25.31
C ARG A 264 29.54 -29.19 -23.81
N ALA A 265 29.35 -30.32 -23.12
CA ALA A 265 29.86 -30.48 -21.77
C ALA A 265 31.40 -30.46 -21.77
N VAL A 266 31.99 -29.94 -20.69
CA VAL A 266 33.45 -29.92 -20.49
C VAL A 266 33.98 -31.35 -20.41
N THR A 267 35.05 -31.62 -21.15
CA THR A 267 35.77 -32.90 -21.15
C THR A 267 37.11 -32.77 -20.45
N THR A 268 37.75 -33.89 -20.13
CA THR A 268 39.07 -33.92 -19.46
C THR A 268 40.20 -33.28 -20.26
N GLU A 269 39.97 -33.01 -21.55
CA GLU A 269 40.93 -32.39 -22.47
C GLU A 269 40.86 -30.84 -22.44
N ASP A 270 39.77 -30.28 -21.89
CA ASP A 270 39.50 -28.84 -21.85
C ASP A 270 40.15 -28.17 -20.62
N VAL A 271 41.49 -28.23 -20.51
CA VAL A 271 42.27 -27.82 -19.32
C VAL A 271 42.17 -26.32 -18.98
N ASN A 272 41.82 -25.48 -19.95
CA ASN A 272 41.82 -24.01 -19.81
C ASN A 272 40.42 -23.38 -19.82
N VAL A 273 39.35 -24.16 -19.66
CA VAL A 273 37.97 -23.62 -19.68
C VAL A 273 37.46 -23.40 -18.26
N VAL A 274 37.03 -22.18 -17.96
CA VAL A 274 36.34 -21.83 -16.72
C VAL A 274 34.84 -21.99 -16.92
N GLY A 275 34.24 -23.00 -16.30
CA GLY A 275 32.78 -23.22 -16.31
C GLY A 275 32.38 -24.67 -16.59
N GLU A 276 31.10 -24.89 -16.85
CA GLU A 276 30.53 -26.23 -17.07
C GLU A 276 30.17 -26.53 -18.54
N LEU A 277 30.36 -25.55 -19.43
CA LEU A 277 30.03 -25.62 -20.85
C LEU A 277 31.17 -25.05 -21.70
N VAL A 278 31.40 -25.68 -22.85
CA VAL A 278 32.29 -25.18 -23.89
C VAL A 278 31.47 -24.84 -25.12
N PHE A 279 31.43 -23.56 -25.50
CA PHE A 279 30.78 -23.11 -26.73
C PHE A 279 31.64 -23.44 -27.95
N HIS A 280 30.99 -23.76 -29.08
CA HIS A 280 31.72 -23.95 -30.33
C HIS A 280 32.27 -22.62 -30.87
N PRO A 281 33.39 -22.65 -31.63
CA PRO A 281 33.99 -21.44 -32.19
C PRO A 281 32.98 -20.61 -32.99
N GLY A 282 32.95 -19.30 -32.74
CA GLY A 282 32.05 -18.35 -33.41
C GLY A 282 30.58 -18.41 -32.98
N GLN A 283 30.21 -19.26 -32.01
CA GLN A 283 28.85 -19.26 -31.44
C GLN A 283 28.62 -18.09 -30.49
N LEU A 284 29.61 -17.75 -29.65
CA LEU A 284 29.51 -16.60 -28.74
C LEU A 284 29.31 -15.29 -29.51
N ASP A 285 29.95 -15.14 -30.68
CA ASP A 285 29.81 -13.95 -31.54
C ASP A 285 28.41 -13.81 -32.16
N ARG A 286 27.62 -14.89 -32.14
CA ARG A 286 26.22 -14.91 -32.62
C ARG A 286 25.22 -14.69 -31.50
N ILE A 287 25.64 -14.79 -30.24
CA ILE A 287 24.79 -14.51 -29.09
C ILE A 287 24.70 -12.98 -28.94
N LEU A 288 23.58 -12.42 -29.38
CA LEU A 288 23.28 -11.01 -29.19
C LEU A 288 22.78 -10.79 -27.76
N ASN A 289 23.39 -9.85 -27.03
CA ASN A 289 22.82 -9.39 -25.77
C ASN A 289 21.57 -8.54 -26.05
N ILE A 290 20.39 -9.04 -25.71
CA ILE A 290 19.11 -8.35 -25.90
C ILE A 290 18.80 -7.43 -24.69
N ASP A 291 19.67 -7.31 -23.69
CA ASP A 291 19.42 -6.45 -22.53
C ASP A 291 19.41 -4.94 -22.84
N GLU A 292 19.99 -4.51 -23.96
CA GLU A 292 20.06 -3.10 -24.37
C GLU A 292 18.85 -2.66 -25.21
N SER A 293 17.98 -3.60 -25.58
CA SER A 293 16.70 -3.25 -26.18
C SER A 293 15.72 -2.87 -25.07
N GLU A 294 15.41 -1.58 -24.97
CA GLU A 294 14.45 -0.98 -24.04
C GLU A 294 13.00 -1.43 -24.38
N VAL A 295 12.76 -2.74 -24.45
CA VAL A 295 11.46 -3.36 -24.67
C VAL A 295 10.80 -3.49 -23.31
N SER A 296 9.99 -2.49 -22.96
CA SER A 296 9.03 -2.56 -21.86
C SER A 296 8.04 -3.69 -22.15
N THR A 297 8.31 -4.87 -21.59
CA THR A 297 7.42 -6.04 -21.64
C THR A 297 6.22 -5.92 -20.70
N ASP A 298 6.18 -4.86 -19.89
CA ASP A 298 5.12 -4.57 -18.92
C ASP A 298 4.09 -3.53 -19.42
N GLY A 299 4.20 -3.06 -20.67
CA GLY A 299 3.29 -2.06 -21.24
C GLY A 299 3.35 -0.69 -20.54
N THR A 300 4.37 -0.44 -19.71
CA THR A 300 4.56 0.86 -19.07
C THR A 300 5.33 1.77 -20.03
N SER A 301 4.60 2.51 -20.86
CA SER A 301 5.19 3.57 -21.68
C SER A 301 5.94 4.58 -20.79
N LYS A 302 7.27 4.55 -20.81
CA LYS A 302 8.25 5.62 -20.48
C LYS A 302 7.78 6.71 -19.50
N LEU A 303 7.37 6.34 -18.28
CA LEU A 303 7.32 7.27 -17.15
C LEU A 303 8.48 7.00 -16.19
N THR A 304 9.69 7.08 -16.72
CA THR A 304 10.94 7.08 -15.97
C THR A 304 10.95 8.28 -15.01
N GLY A 305 10.78 7.99 -13.71
CA GLY A 305 10.85 8.98 -12.61
C GLY A 305 9.53 9.30 -11.88
N GLY A 306 8.43 8.62 -12.19
CA GLY A 306 7.14 8.81 -11.51
C GLY A 306 6.99 8.04 -10.18
N ARG A 307 6.15 8.54 -9.26
CA ARG A 307 5.70 7.74 -8.11
C ARG A 307 4.89 6.55 -8.65
N PRO A 308 5.09 5.31 -8.15
CA PRO A 308 4.35 4.13 -8.60
C PRO A 308 2.85 4.40 -8.62
N VAL A 309 2.19 3.98 -9.70
CA VAL A 309 0.74 4.11 -9.85
C VAL A 309 0.07 3.25 -8.79
N THR A 310 -0.95 3.82 -8.16
CA THR A 310 -1.77 3.13 -7.17
C THR A 310 -2.90 2.41 -7.88
N GLU A 311 -3.01 1.11 -7.63
CA GLU A 311 -4.00 0.21 -8.22
C GLU A 311 -4.94 -0.31 -7.13
N TYR A 312 -6.20 -0.56 -7.50
CA TYR A 312 -7.25 -1.01 -6.59
C TYR A 312 -7.67 -2.43 -6.91
N CYS A 313 -7.56 -3.32 -5.92
CA CYS A 313 -8.04 -4.69 -5.99
C CYS A 313 -9.32 -4.85 -5.16
N SER A 314 -10.20 -5.79 -5.53
CA SER A 314 -11.19 -6.30 -4.57
C SER A 314 -10.51 -7.32 -3.65
N ARG A 315 -10.83 -7.28 -2.35
CA ARG A 315 -10.36 -8.29 -1.38
C ARG A 315 -11.06 -9.62 -1.55
N GLU A 316 -12.30 -9.60 -2.02
CA GLU A 316 -13.13 -10.78 -2.23
C GLU A 316 -12.74 -11.51 -3.51
N SER A 317 -12.18 -10.79 -4.49
CA SER A 317 -11.51 -11.39 -5.64
C SER A 317 -10.09 -11.86 -5.33
N SER A 318 -9.84 -12.35 -4.11
CA SER A 318 -8.81 -13.38 -3.97
C SER A 318 -9.31 -14.60 -4.74
N ILE A 319 -9.19 -14.55 -6.06
CA ILE A 319 -9.09 -15.76 -6.85
C ILE A 319 -7.90 -16.47 -6.21
N SER A 320 -8.17 -17.49 -5.40
CA SER A 320 -7.21 -18.38 -4.74
C SER A 320 -6.45 -19.25 -5.77
N GLY A 321 -6.27 -18.71 -6.97
CA GLY A 321 -5.59 -19.24 -8.14
C GLY A 321 -5.00 -18.14 -9.03
N ALA A 322 -4.97 -16.88 -8.60
CA ALA A 322 -4.27 -15.78 -9.30
C ALA A 322 -2.77 -15.68 -8.91
N GLU A 323 -2.23 -16.72 -8.28
CA GLU A 323 -0.81 -17.09 -8.44
C GLU A 323 -0.56 -17.83 -9.78
N GLY A 324 -1.59 -17.96 -10.62
CA GLY A 324 -1.53 -18.55 -11.95
C GLY A 324 -0.91 -17.63 -13.01
N SER A 325 0.38 -17.87 -13.25
CA SER A 325 1.12 -17.74 -14.51
C SER A 325 0.74 -16.59 -15.46
N ASN A 326 1.59 -15.56 -15.50
CA ASN A 326 1.91 -14.98 -16.81
C ASN A 326 2.86 -15.98 -17.50
N LYS A 327 2.29 -16.98 -18.16
CA LYS A 327 2.88 -17.48 -19.41
C LYS A 327 2.63 -16.38 -20.44
N SER A 328 3.45 -15.32 -20.44
CA SER A 328 3.55 -14.49 -21.64
C SER A 328 4.22 -15.37 -22.69
N GLY A 329 3.41 -15.91 -23.60
CA GLY A 329 3.90 -16.64 -24.74
C GLY A 329 4.81 -15.77 -25.59
N TYR A 330 6.03 -16.24 -25.78
CA TYR A 330 6.81 -16.13 -27.01
C TYR A 330 7.73 -17.34 -27.05
N TRP A 331 7.21 -18.45 -27.59
CA TRP A 331 8.01 -19.52 -28.19
C TRP A 331 7.45 -19.74 -29.59
N LEU A 332 7.75 -18.76 -30.44
CA LEU A 332 7.76 -18.76 -31.91
C LEU A 332 8.91 -17.79 -32.19
N ILE A 333 10.10 -18.17 -32.64
CA ILE A 333 10.60 -19.30 -33.42
C ILE A 333 11.93 -19.74 -32.80
#